data_AF-A0A950X8E4-F1
#
_entry.id   AF-A0A950X8E4-F1
#
_cell.length_a   1.000
_cell.length_b   1.000
_cell.length_c   1.000
_cell.angle_alpha   90.00
_cell.angle_beta   90.00
_cell.angle_gamma   90.00
#
_symmetry.space_group_name_H-M   'P 1'
#
loop_
_entity.id
_entity.type
_entity.pdbx_description
1 polymer ?
#
loop_
_entity_poly.entity_id
_entity_poly.type
_entity_poly.pdbx_seq_one_letter_code
_entity_poly.pdbx_strand_id
1 'polypeptide(L)' 'MAHIAMDPRVAKTAEVVAHATVALDGQANAMKWLQEANPLLGNRSPLQVAYNGEPDEVEHVHELLSALENGIHL' A
#
# COMPACT_ATOMS: atom_id res chain seq x y z
N MET A 1 14.30 23.01 19.39
CA MET A 1 13.98 21.58 19.25
C MET A 1 13.38 21.40 17.87
N ALA A 2 14.08 20.71 16.96
CA ALA A 2 13.56 20.50 15.61
C ALA A 2 12.34 19.59 15.71
N HIS A 3 11.15 20.12 15.43
CA HIS A 3 10.00 19.30 15.11
C HIS A 3 10.39 18.51 13.86
N ILE A 4 10.72 17.24 14.01
CA ILE A 4 10.74 16.30 12.90
C ILE A 4 9.29 16.23 12.46
N ALA A 5 8.91 17.06 11.50
CA ALA A 5 7.68 16.85 10.75
C ALA A 5 7.88 15.51 10.05
N MET A 6 7.36 14.43 10.65
CA MET A 6 7.27 13.14 9.96
C MET A 6 6.55 13.43 8.66
N ASP A 7 7.23 13.14 7.54
CA ASP A 7 6.63 13.32 6.23
C ASP A 7 5.33 12.50 6.22
N PRO A 8 4.16 13.12 6.00
CA PRO A 8 2.89 12.41 5.99
C PRO A 8 2.87 11.24 4.99
N ARG A 9 3.72 11.28 3.94
CA ARG A 9 3.91 10.18 2.99
C ARG A 9 4.51 8.94 3.64
N VAL A 10 5.43 9.11 4.58
CA VAL A 10 6.07 7.99 5.31
C VAL A 10 5.04 7.32 6.23
N ALA A 11 4.19 8.12 6.90
CA ALA A 11 3.10 7.58 7.70
C ALA A 11 2.10 6.80 6.81
N LYS A 12 1.72 7.36 5.66
CA LYS A 12 0.78 6.71 4.74
C LYS A 12 1.36 5.43 4.13
N THR A 13 2.64 5.43 3.77
CA THR A 13 3.33 4.22 3.30
C THR A 13 3.34 3.14 4.37
N ALA A 14 3.60 3.50 5.63
CA ALA A 14 3.56 2.56 6.75
C ALA A 14 2.16 1.97 6.96
N GLU A 15 1.09 2.78 6.82
CA GLU A 15 -0.30 2.31 6.86
C GLU A 15 -0.59 1.28 5.76
N VAL A 16 -0.13 1.52 4.52
CA VAL A 16 -0.29 0.57 3.41
C VAL A 16 0.43 -0.74 3.71
N VAL A 17 1.67 -0.69 4.22
CA VAL A 17 2.42 -1.90 4.60
C VAL A 17 1.73 -2.67 5.71
N ALA A 18 1.21 -1.98 6.72
CA ALA A 18 0.50 -2.59 7.83
C ALA A 18 -0.79 -3.27 7.35
N HIS A 19 -1.60 -2.59 6.54
CA HIS A 19 -2.82 -3.17 5.96
C HIS A 19 -2.49 -4.40 5.10
N ALA A 20 -1.49 -4.31 4.23
CA ALA A 20 -1.09 -5.45 3.40
C ALA A 20 -0.63 -6.66 4.23
N THR A 21 0.03 -6.43 5.37
CA THR A 21 0.47 -7.49 6.29
C THR A 21 -0.71 -8.24 6.89
N VAL A 22 -1.81 -7.55 7.18
CA VAL A 22 -3.06 -8.17 7.67
C VAL A 22 -3.77 -8.90 6.53
N ALA A 23 -3.96 -8.23 5.39
CA ALA A 23 -4.73 -8.76 4.25
C ALA A 23 -4.09 -10.00 3.60
N LEU A 24 -2.76 -10.14 3.64
CA LEU A 24 -2.01 -11.19 2.94
C LEU A 24 -1.38 -12.24 3.88
N ASP A 25 -1.86 -12.32 5.12
CA ASP A 25 -1.42 -13.30 6.12
C ASP A 25 0.11 -13.27 6.36
N GLY A 26 0.62 -12.07 6.62
CA GLY A 26 1.98 -11.86 7.10
C GLY A 26 2.88 -11.03 6.18
N GLN A 27 4.00 -10.62 6.76
CA GLN A 27 4.88 -9.61 6.19
C GLN A 27 5.55 -10.04 4.88
N ALA A 28 5.90 -11.33 4.73
CA ALA A 28 6.58 -11.82 3.54
C ALA A 28 5.68 -11.74 2.29
N ASN A 29 4.43 -12.18 2.42
CA ASN A 29 3.44 -12.12 1.34
C ASN A 29 3.06 -10.68 1.01
N ALA A 30 2.85 -9.87 2.05
CA ALA A 30 2.59 -8.44 1.91
C ALA A 30 3.70 -7.75 1.11
N MET A 31 4.96 -7.92 1.51
CA MET A 31 6.07 -7.27 0.82
C MET A 31 6.25 -7.75 -0.62
N LYS A 32 6.00 -9.03 -0.89
CA LYS A 32 6.01 -9.56 -2.26
C LYS A 32 4.96 -8.84 -3.12
N TRP A 33 3.71 -8.78 -2.65
CA TRP A 33 2.62 -8.13 -3.38
C TRP A 33 2.85 -6.62 -3.55
N LEU A 34 3.32 -5.94 -2.50
CA LEU A 34 3.60 -4.51 -2.51
C LEU A 34 4.72 -4.11 -3.48
N GLN A 35 5.65 -5.02 -3.77
CA GLN A 35 6.76 -4.79 -4.69
C GLN A 35 6.44 -5.22 -6.13
N GLU A 36 5.43 -6.06 -6.32
CA GLU A 36 5.02 -6.55 -7.63
C GLU A 36 4.25 -5.45 -8.38
N ALA A 37 4.54 -5.31 -9.68
CA ALA A 37 3.83 -4.37 -10.53
C ALA A 37 2.36 -4.79 -10.67
N ASN A 38 1.44 -3.87 -10.46
CA ASN A 38 0.02 -4.13 -10.56
C ASN A 38 -0.58 -3.41 -11.78
N PRO A 39 -1.19 -4.13 -12.75
CA PRO A 39 -1.84 -3.52 -13.91
C PRO A 39 -2.92 -2.51 -13.56
N LEU A 40 -3.65 -2.72 -12.45
CA LEU A 40 -4.69 -1.80 -11.97
C LEU A 40 -4.12 -0.46 -11.46
N LEU A 41 -2.81 -0.41 -11.22
CA LEU A 41 -2.07 0.78 -10.77
C LEU A 41 -1.21 1.39 -11.89
N GLY A 42 -1.50 1.06 -13.14
CA GLY A 42 -0.72 1.49 -14.30
C GLY A 42 0.65 0.82 -14.38
N ASN A 43 0.74 -0.45 -13.97
CA ASN A 43 1.98 -1.23 -13.87
C ASN A 43 3.01 -0.70 -12.86
N ARG A 44 2.60 0.18 -11.94
CA ARG A 44 3.41 0.54 -10.77
C ARG A 44 3.17 -0.47 -9.66
N SER A 45 4.15 -0.60 -8.77
CA SER A 45 3.94 -1.39 -7.56
C SER A 45 3.09 -0.61 -6.54
N PRO A 46 2.28 -1.28 -5.72
CA PRO A 46 1.54 -0.62 -4.63
C PRO A 46 2.43 0.21 -3.71
N LEU A 47 3.68 -0.22 -3.48
CA LEU A 47 4.65 0.53 -2.69
C LEU A 47 5.11 1.82 -3.38
N GLN A 48 5.28 1.81 -4.70
CA GLN A 48 5.60 3.01 -5.47
C GLN A 48 4.45 4.02 -5.44
N VAL A 49 3.21 3.53 -5.53
CA VAL A 49 2.01 4.36 -5.41
C VAL A 49 1.87 4.93 -4.00
N ALA A 50 2.07 4.12 -2.96
CA ALA A 50 2.02 4.59 -1.57
C ALA A 50 3.04 5.71 -1.25
N TYR A 51 4.19 5.68 -1.91
CA TYR A 51 5.28 6.64 -1.66
C TYR A 51 5.24 7.88 -2.56
N ASN A 52 4.88 7.73 -3.83
CA ASN A 52 4.94 8.80 -4.86
C ASN A 52 3.60 9.12 -5.53
N GLY A 53 2.56 8.35 -5.26
CA GLY A 53 1.24 8.52 -5.87
C GLY A 53 0.44 9.66 -5.26
N GLU A 54 -0.60 10.05 -5.97
CA GLU A 54 -1.60 11.00 -5.47
C GLU A 54 -2.48 10.33 -4.38
N PRO A 55 -3.12 11.11 -3.48
CA PRO A 55 -3.89 10.56 -2.37
C PRO A 55 -5.00 9.56 -2.77
N ASP A 56 -5.65 9.81 -3.90
CA ASP A 56 -6.66 8.95 -4.53
C ASP A 56 -6.07 7.63 -5.04
N GLU A 57 -4.85 7.65 -5.59
CA GLU A 57 -4.15 6.42 -5.99
C GLU A 57 -3.78 5.57 -4.77
N VAL A 58 -3.41 6.21 -3.65
CA VAL A 58 -3.10 5.52 -2.39
C VAL A 58 -4.37 4.94 -1.76
N GLU A 59 -5.50 5.67 -1.82
CA GLU A 59 -6.79 5.15 -1.40
C GLU A 59 -7.19 3.92 -2.21
N HIS A 60 -6.98 3.95 -3.53
CA HIS A 60 -7.22 2.80 -4.39
C HIS A 60 -6.38 1.57 -3.99
N VAL A 61 -5.12 1.75 -3.56
CA VAL A 61 -4.32 0.64 -3.01
C VAL A 61 -4.98 0.04 -1.76
N HIS A 62 -5.56 0.86 -0.87
CA HIS A 62 -6.29 0.36 0.29
C HIS A 62 -7.58 -0.38 -0.08
N GLU A 63 -8.28 0.05 -1.12
CA GLU A 63 -9.44 -0.68 -1.66
C GLU A 63 -9.04 -2.05 -2.19
N LEU A 64 -7.92 -2.13 -2.93
CA LEU A 64 -7.39 -3.41 -3.43
C LEU A 64 -7.04 -4.36 -2.28
N LEU A 65 -6.41 -3.85 -1.21
CA LEU A 65 -6.10 -4.63 -0.01
C LEU A 65 -7.35 -5.09 0.73
N SER A 66 -8.37 -4.23 0.84
CA SER A 66 -9.65 -4.58 1.46
C SER A 66 -10.37 -5.67 0.68
N ALA A 67 -10.33 -5.62 -0.65
CA ALA A 67 -10.88 -6.67 -1.50
C ALA A 67 -10.16 -8.01 -1.29
N LEU A 68 -8.82 -7.99 -1.23
CA LEU A 68 -8.02 -9.18 -0.94
C LEU A 68 -8.34 -9.78 0.44
N GLU A 69 -8.47 -8.94 1.48
CA GLU A 69 -8.86 -9.37 2.83
C GLU A 69 -10.25 -10.05 2.83
N ASN A 70 -11.19 -9.54 2.05
CA ASN A 70 -12.54 -10.10 1.92
C ASN A 70 -12.63 -11.29 0.95
N GLY A 71 -11.50 -11.76 0.39
CA GLY A 71 -11.47 -12.87 -0.57
C GLY A 71 -12.09 -12.53 -1.93
N ILE A 72 -12.21 -11.25 -2.27
CA ILE A 72 -12.68 -10.79 -3.56
C ILE A 72 -11.52 -10.90 -4.55
N HIS A 73 -11.72 -11.70 -5.61
CA HIS A 73 -10.80 -11.72 -6.74
C HIS A 73 -11.06 -10.50 -7.63
N LEU A 74 -10.05 -9.64 -7.74
CA LEU A 74 -10.01 -8.41 -8.55
C LEU A 74 -9.51 -8.69 -9.97
#